data_AF-A0A8J2N1P3-F1
#
_entry.id   AF-A0A8J2N1P3-F1
#
_cell.length_a   1.000
_cell.length_b   1.000
_cell.length_c   1.000
_cell.angle_alpha   90.00
_cell.angle_beta   90.00
_cell.angle_gamma   90.00
#
_symmetry.space_group_name_H-M   'P 1'
#
loop_
_entity.id
_entity.type
_entity.pdbx_description
1 polymer ?
#
loop_
_entity_poly.entity_id
_entity_poly.type
_entity_poly.pdbx_seq_one_letter_code
_entity_poly.pdbx_strand_id
1 'polypeptide(L)'
;MLRRNAFIGAALVTTAAAWNVDVHNQIGFMAETFFTPETTSVLAKILEPEYNGSVGRSAAWADAYAHTSEGHFSYQWHWIDTHDRQPEHCNLDYTRDCAKGGCVVSAIANQTKILRKCINEVYAAELTRGINLTCSYALKWVAHFLGDIHQPLHASGRAVGGNTFKVVFGGVSTQLHAVWDGYLPYFAANVQHPFSNQSIDPFFSGLVTRIRKDQFYSAPYMWLSCTDPATPEECATSWAKESNKWDCDYVYSRVRNDTDLGIDGYANPSRETSPNRGSSVPQSVAIPKPCKPLQQWQEEQKIDRNAQIKLTKLVHMRYQHPNLDEITTFLRDFGMSVAQKAEGKKWFKGYGEDQYVYYAQQGEKKFLGGCFEVESYAELEKASKIPRAGSIEELTDAPGGGHMITLHDPEGFPINLIYGQTKKQPGPFPEVLTTNYENEKPRVARFQRFKSGPAAVHKLGHYGLCVQNFQAEMQWYTRTFNIVPTDFLYINTPEGQQKDVAIFAHIDIGPSYTDHHTIFLSTNPTSHVHHCSFEVHDFDTQNLGHEWLAQKGYKSVWGVGRHILGSQLFDYWWDTTGNMIEHYADGDLVNEETPVGWGEAGDESLAVWGPEVPKWFLD
;
A
#
# COMPACT_ATOMS: atom_id res chain seq x y z
N MET A 1 69.14 -2.56 -45.09
CA MET A 1 69.09 -3.94 -44.58
C MET A 1 69.08 -3.89 -43.06
N LEU A 2 67.89 -3.98 -42.44
CA LEU A 2 67.69 -3.95 -41.00
C LEU A 2 67.94 -5.34 -40.41
N ARG A 3 68.75 -5.42 -39.34
CA ARG A 3 68.94 -6.65 -38.55
C ARG A 3 67.91 -6.70 -37.42
N ARG A 4 67.10 -7.76 -37.44
CA ARG A 4 66.24 -8.27 -36.37
C ARG A 4 67.07 -9.11 -35.40
N ASN A 5 66.77 -9.03 -34.11
CA ASN A 5 66.68 -10.12 -33.11
C ASN A 5 66.48 -9.46 -31.74
N ALA A 6 65.26 -9.44 -31.19
CA ALA A 6 64.54 -10.51 -30.48
C ALA A 6 64.64 -10.28 -28.95
N PHE A 7 63.72 -9.48 -28.42
CA PHE A 7 63.42 -9.44 -26.98
C PHE A 7 62.36 -10.49 -26.69
N ILE A 8 62.68 -11.43 -25.79
CA ILE A 8 61.74 -12.36 -25.18
C ILE A 8 60.94 -11.55 -24.14
N GLY A 9 59.70 -11.20 -24.47
CA GLY A 9 58.74 -10.64 -23.52
C GLY A 9 57.95 -11.78 -22.88
N ALA A 10 58.12 -11.98 -21.57
CA ALA A 10 57.21 -12.81 -20.79
C ALA A 10 55.84 -12.12 -20.78
N ALA A 11 54.85 -12.76 -21.43
CA ALA A 11 53.46 -12.34 -21.35
C ALA A 11 52.95 -12.68 -19.95
N LEU A 12 52.84 -11.66 -19.09
CA LEU A 12 51.97 -11.70 -17.92
C LEU A 12 50.55 -11.91 -18.44
N VAL A 13 50.01 -13.11 -18.25
CA VAL A 13 48.58 -13.38 -18.38
C VAL A 13 47.92 -12.60 -17.26
N THR A 14 47.41 -11.42 -17.56
CA THR A 14 46.45 -10.73 -16.70
C THR A 14 45.20 -11.59 -16.68
N THR A 15 45.02 -12.35 -15.61
CA THR A 15 43.72 -12.95 -15.26
C THR A 15 42.72 -11.81 -15.25
N ALA A 16 41.78 -11.80 -16.20
CA ALA A 16 40.59 -10.98 -16.07
C ALA A 16 39.91 -11.43 -14.78
N ALA A 17 40.04 -10.63 -13.72
CA ALA A 17 39.21 -10.83 -12.54
C ALA A 17 37.77 -10.71 -13.04
N ALA A 18 37.00 -11.79 -12.94
CA ALA A 18 35.56 -11.70 -13.04
C ALA A 18 35.14 -10.69 -11.98
N TRP A 19 34.62 -9.55 -12.41
CA TRP A 19 34.32 -8.44 -11.53
C TRP A 19 33.15 -8.88 -10.63
N ASN A 20 33.30 -8.74 -9.31
CA ASN A 20 32.25 -8.88 -8.29
C ASN A 20 31.93 -10.28 -7.71
N VAL A 21 32.82 -11.26 -7.89
CA VAL A 21 32.83 -12.57 -7.17
C VAL A 21 32.62 -12.39 -5.66
N ASP A 22 33.27 -11.40 -5.09
CA ASP A 22 33.21 -11.05 -3.67
C ASP A 22 31.83 -10.55 -3.23
N VAL A 23 31.04 -9.91 -4.10
CA VAL A 23 29.67 -9.50 -3.78
C VAL A 23 28.77 -10.71 -3.61
N HIS A 24 28.90 -11.75 -4.45
CA HIS A 24 28.20 -13.03 -4.24
C HIS A 24 28.60 -13.67 -2.91
N ASN A 25 29.88 -13.63 -2.55
CA ASN A 25 30.31 -14.12 -1.23
C ASN A 25 29.60 -13.35 -0.10
N GLN A 26 29.53 -12.02 -0.18
CA GLN A 26 28.87 -11.17 0.81
C GLN A 26 27.37 -11.45 0.92
N ILE A 27 26.65 -11.60 -0.20
CA ILE A 27 25.23 -11.99 -0.21
C ILE A 27 25.04 -13.36 0.48
N GLY A 28 25.90 -14.34 0.18
CA GLY A 28 25.85 -15.64 0.84
C GLY A 28 26.14 -15.56 2.35
N PHE A 29 27.08 -14.72 2.79
CA PHE A 29 27.30 -14.47 4.22
C PHE A 29 26.12 -13.76 4.89
N MET A 30 25.44 -12.85 4.20
CA MET A 30 24.20 -12.25 4.72
C MET A 30 23.13 -13.31 4.93
N ALA A 31 22.92 -14.19 3.95
CA ALA A 31 21.94 -15.28 4.04
C ALA A 31 22.20 -16.20 5.24
N GLU A 32 23.47 -16.52 5.51
CA GLU A 32 23.86 -17.32 6.68
C GLU A 32 23.40 -16.73 8.01
N THR A 33 23.31 -15.41 8.12
CA THR A 33 22.83 -14.76 9.36
C THR A 33 21.35 -15.04 9.64
N PHE A 34 20.58 -15.51 8.65
CA PHE A 34 19.18 -15.87 8.77
C PHE A 34 18.94 -17.37 8.93
N PHE A 35 19.97 -18.21 8.81
CA PHE A 35 19.82 -19.65 8.96
C PHE A 35 19.52 -20.05 10.41
N THR A 36 18.65 -21.05 10.55
CA THR A 36 18.47 -21.74 11.82
C THR A 36 19.69 -22.65 12.09
N PRO A 37 19.96 -23.02 13.36
CA PRO A 37 21.03 -23.97 13.67
C PRO A 37 20.89 -25.31 12.92
N GLU A 38 19.65 -25.75 12.66
CA GLU A 38 19.37 -26.96 11.89
C GLU A 38 19.76 -26.81 10.42
N THR A 39 19.37 -25.71 9.78
CA THR A 39 19.79 -25.38 8.41
C THR A 39 21.31 -25.37 8.30
N THR A 40 22.00 -24.67 9.21
CA THR A 40 23.48 -24.63 9.23
C THR A 40 24.09 -26.04 9.32
N SER A 41 23.54 -26.90 10.17
CA SER A 41 24.01 -28.28 10.35
C SER A 41 23.82 -29.13 9.08
N VAL A 42 22.68 -29.01 8.40
CA VAL A 42 22.38 -29.72 7.16
C VAL A 42 23.31 -29.27 6.03
N LEU A 43 23.42 -27.96 5.80
CA LEU A 43 24.24 -27.41 4.71
C LEU A 43 25.73 -27.73 4.91
N ALA A 44 26.22 -27.75 6.15
CA ALA A 44 27.59 -28.14 6.47
C ALA A 44 27.94 -29.60 6.11
N LYS A 45 26.94 -30.48 6.00
CA LYS A 45 27.14 -31.87 5.53
C LYS A 45 27.11 -31.98 4.00
N ILE A 46 26.48 -31.03 3.32
CA ILE A 46 26.36 -31.01 1.85
C ILE A 46 27.62 -30.42 1.21
N LEU A 47 28.11 -29.29 1.73
CA LEU A 47 29.26 -28.59 1.16
C LEU A 47 30.57 -29.35 1.37
N GLU A 48 31.46 -29.18 0.40
CA GLU A 48 32.84 -29.68 0.46
C GLU A 48 33.60 -29.06 1.66
N PRO A 49 34.57 -29.80 2.26
CA PRO A 49 35.22 -29.39 3.50
C PRO A 49 35.90 -28.00 3.45
N GLU A 50 36.42 -27.59 2.31
CA GLU A 50 37.10 -26.30 2.09
C GLU A 50 36.19 -25.09 2.30
N TYR A 51 34.88 -25.23 2.06
CA TYR A 51 33.91 -24.17 2.32
C TYR A 51 33.53 -24.09 3.80
N ASN A 52 33.94 -25.07 4.62
CA ASN A 52 33.63 -25.15 6.04
C ASN A 52 32.13 -24.99 6.36
N GLY A 53 31.26 -25.49 5.49
CA GLY A 53 29.81 -25.36 5.62
C GLY A 53 29.25 -23.95 5.39
N SER A 54 30.07 -23.01 4.91
CA SER A 54 29.66 -21.66 4.57
C SER A 54 29.16 -21.57 3.13
N VAL A 55 27.90 -21.20 2.98
CA VAL A 55 27.30 -20.81 1.71
C VAL A 55 28.01 -19.57 1.16
N GLY A 56 28.31 -18.58 2.01
CA GLY A 56 29.05 -17.37 1.64
C GLY A 56 30.37 -17.67 0.97
N ARG A 57 31.20 -18.57 1.52
CA ARG A 57 32.47 -18.97 0.88
C ARG A 57 32.30 -19.69 -0.45
N SER A 58 31.15 -20.33 -0.66
CA SER A 58 30.85 -21.11 -1.86
C SER A 58 30.07 -20.34 -2.93
N ALA A 59 29.49 -19.19 -2.57
CA ALA A 59 28.50 -18.47 -3.37
C ALA A 59 29.02 -17.95 -4.71
N ALA A 60 30.33 -17.81 -4.90
CA ALA A 60 30.92 -17.33 -6.15
C ALA A 60 31.55 -18.45 -6.99
N TRP A 61 31.38 -19.72 -6.59
CA TRP A 61 31.95 -20.87 -7.30
C TRP A 61 31.35 -21.04 -8.71
N ALA A 62 30.07 -20.73 -8.85
CA ALA A 62 29.27 -20.84 -10.07
C ALA A 62 29.89 -20.05 -11.25
N ASP A 63 30.19 -18.78 -11.04
CA ASP A 63 30.91 -17.92 -11.99
C ASP A 63 32.20 -18.56 -12.49
N ALA A 64 33.05 -19.00 -11.56
CA ALA A 64 34.35 -19.58 -11.88
C ALA A 64 34.19 -20.89 -12.65
N TYR A 65 33.25 -21.74 -12.23
CA TYR A 65 32.99 -23.04 -12.86
C TYR A 65 32.48 -22.90 -14.30
N ALA A 66 31.63 -21.90 -14.58
CA ALA A 66 31.11 -21.61 -15.91
C ALA A 66 32.20 -21.28 -16.94
N HIS A 67 33.39 -20.87 -16.50
CA HIS A 67 34.54 -20.58 -17.36
C HIS A 67 35.53 -21.74 -17.50
N THR A 68 35.24 -22.89 -16.87
CA THR A 68 36.02 -24.12 -17.04
C THR A 68 35.51 -24.93 -18.24
N SER A 69 36.35 -25.82 -18.79
CA SER A 69 35.91 -26.74 -19.84
C SER A 69 34.78 -27.68 -19.40
N GLU A 70 34.75 -28.03 -18.10
CA GLU A 70 33.73 -28.92 -17.53
C GLU A 70 32.41 -28.18 -17.35
N GLY A 71 32.46 -26.95 -16.83
CA GLY A 71 31.27 -26.16 -16.48
C GLY A 71 30.74 -25.24 -17.57
N HIS A 72 31.38 -25.13 -18.73
CA HIS A 72 30.96 -24.21 -19.80
C HIS A 72 29.49 -24.31 -20.20
N PHE A 73 28.85 -25.48 -20.04
CA PHE A 73 27.42 -25.65 -20.31
C PHE A 73 26.51 -24.76 -19.44
N SER A 74 26.96 -24.39 -18.24
CA SER A 74 26.19 -23.59 -17.28
C SER A 74 26.38 -22.09 -17.47
N TYR A 75 27.18 -21.64 -18.46
CA TYR A 75 27.42 -20.22 -18.69
C TYR A 75 26.10 -19.45 -18.86
N GLN A 76 25.20 -19.94 -19.71
CA GLN A 76 23.87 -19.35 -19.94
C GLN A 76 22.89 -19.45 -18.76
N TRP A 77 23.24 -20.15 -17.67
CA TRP A 77 22.35 -20.30 -16.52
C TRP A 77 22.35 -19.09 -15.58
N HIS A 78 23.21 -18.09 -15.80
CA HIS A 78 23.32 -16.92 -14.92
C HIS A 78 22.26 -15.85 -15.23
N TRP A 79 21.55 -15.93 -16.37
CA TRP A 79 20.56 -14.93 -16.75
C TRP A 79 19.36 -15.52 -17.50
N ILE A 80 18.38 -14.67 -17.79
CA ILE A 80 17.26 -14.87 -18.71
C ILE A 80 17.06 -13.61 -19.55
N ASP A 81 17.15 -13.75 -20.88
CA ASP A 81 17.08 -12.62 -21.81
C ASP A 81 15.64 -12.35 -22.25
N THR A 82 15.09 -11.22 -21.83
CA THR A 82 13.74 -10.79 -22.24
C THR A 82 13.72 -10.15 -23.64
N HIS A 83 12.60 -10.32 -24.34
CA HIS A 83 12.33 -9.71 -25.66
C HIS A 83 11.43 -8.46 -25.60
N ASP A 84 11.43 -7.79 -24.45
CA ASP A 84 10.64 -6.58 -24.18
C ASP A 84 11.39 -5.30 -24.59
N ARG A 85 10.88 -4.13 -24.16
CA ARG A 85 11.42 -2.82 -24.56
C ARG A 85 11.52 -1.91 -23.34
N GLN A 86 12.58 -2.07 -22.56
CA GLN A 86 12.84 -1.17 -21.44
C GLN A 86 13.30 0.20 -21.96
N PRO A 87 12.96 1.31 -21.26
CA PRO A 87 12.12 1.37 -20.07
C PRO A 87 10.61 1.44 -20.37
N GLU A 88 10.19 1.42 -21.64
CA GLU A 88 8.78 1.64 -22.01
C GLU A 88 7.85 0.50 -21.57
N HIS A 89 8.35 -0.73 -21.54
CA HIS A 89 7.58 -1.91 -21.23
C HIS A 89 8.48 -3.06 -20.77
N CYS A 90 8.20 -3.58 -19.58
CA CYS A 90 8.85 -4.76 -19.01
C CYS A 90 7.84 -5.91 -18.94
N ASN A 91 8.18 -7.05 -19.53
CA ASN A 91 7.33 -8.24 -19.50
C ASN A 91 8.15 -9.50 -19.75
N LEU A 92 8.61 -10.12 -18.67
CA LEU A 92 9.28 -11.41 -18.71
C LEU A 92 8.27 -12.55 -18.78
N ASP A 93 8.45 -13.43 -19.77
CA ASP A 93 7.72 -14.70 -19.90
C ASP A 93 8.71 -15.86 -19.97
N TYR A 94 8.67 -16.75 -18.99
CA TYR A 94 9.61 -17.87 -18.89
C TYR A 94 9.64 -18.75 -20.14
N THR A 95 8.47 -19.08 -20.69
CA THR A 95 8.37 -20.00 -21.85
C THR A 95 8.99 -19.39 -23.11
N ARG A 96 8.83 -18.08 -23.28
CA ARG A 96 9.35 -17.33 -24.41
C ARG A 96 10.83 -16.99 -24.26
N ASP A 97 11.24 -16.56 -23.06
CA ASP A 97 12.52 -15.89 -22.83
C ASP A 97 13.63 -16.85 -22.35
N CYS A 98 13.27 -18.00 -21.76
CA CYS A 98 14.28 -18.98 -21.36
C CYS A 98 14.88 -19.69 -22.57
N ALA A 99 16.21 -19.64 -22.70
CA ALA A 99 16.91 -20.28 -23.81
C ALA A 99 16.81 -21.82 -23.75
N LYS A 100 16.93 -22.47 -24.91
CA LYS A 100 16.85 -23.95 -25.03
C LYS A 100 17.89 -24.71 -24.18
N GLY A 101 19.05 -24.10 -23.91
CA GLY A 101 20.09 -24.67 -23.04
C GLY A 101 19.89 -24.41 -21.54
N GLY A 102 18.78 -23.77 -21.18
CA GLY A 102 18.47 -23.30 -19.85
C GLY A 102 18.75 -21.81 -19.68
N CYS A 103 18.20 -21.27 -18.61
CA CYS A 103 18.34 -19.92 -18.08
C CYS A 103 18.32 -20.00 -16.55
N VAL A 104 18.55 -18.87 -15.86
CA VAL A 104 18.58 -18.79 -14.39
C VAL A 104 17.34 -19.39 -13.72
N VAL A 105 16.14 -19.15 -14.27
CA VAL A 105 14.88 -19.71 -13.76
C VAL A 105 14.89 -21.24 -13.78
N SER A 106 15.18 -21.82 -14.95
CA SER A 106 15.23 -23.28 -15.11
C SER A 106 16.36 -23.93 -14.29
N ALA A 107 17.48 -23.21 -14.10
CA ALA A 107 18.61 -23.69 -13.33
C ALA A 107 18.27 -23.73 -11.84
N ILE A 108 17.69 -22.66 -11.27
CA ILE A 108 17.17 -22.65 -9.90
C ILE A 108 16.15 -23.79 -9.72
N ALA A 109 15.20 -23.94 -10.65
CA ALA A 109 14.17 -24.96 -10.57
C ALA A 109 14.76 -26.39 -10.53
N ASN A 110 15.72 -26.68 -11.40
CA ASN A 110 16.34 -28.00 -11.48
C ASN A 110 17.24 -28.28 -10.28
N GLN A 111 18.11 -27.33 -9.91
CA GLN A 111 19.04 -27.50 -8.79
C GLN A 111 18.32 -27.56 -7.45
N THR A 112 17.19 -26.84 -7.28
CA THR A 112 16.34 -26.97 -6.10
C THR A 112 15.77 -28.39 -5.96
N LYS A 113 15.31 -29.01 -7.06
CA LYS A 113 14.81 -30.40 -7.04
C LYS A 113 15.91 -31.40 -6.62
N ILE A 114 17.14 -31.22 -7.12
CA ILE A 114 18.29 -32.05 -6.72
C ILE A 114 18.63 -31.82 -5.25
N LEU A 115 18.72 -30.56 -4.82
CA LEU A 115 19.07 -30.19 -3.46
C LEU A 115 18.08 -30.74 -2.44
N ARG A 116 16.78 -30.73 -2.74
CA ARG A 116 15.75 -31.35 -1.89
C ARG A 116 16.01 -32.84 -1.65
N LYS A 117 16.42 -33.58 -2.68
CA LYS A 117 16.78 -35.00 -2.54
C LYS A 117 18.01 -35.14 -1.64
N CYS A 118 19.03 -34.32 -1.85
CA CYS A 118 20.24 -34.31 -1.03
C CYS A 118 19.97 -34.00 0.45
N ILE A 119 19.05 -33.07 0.74
CA ILE A 119 18.61 -32.76 2.10
C ILE A 119 17.96 -33.98 2.75
N ASN A 120 17.14 -34.74 2.02
CA ASN A 120 16.55 -35.98 2.53
C ASN A 120 17.62 -37.04 2.82
N GLU A 121 18.64 -37.17 1.96
CA GLU A 121 19.79 -38.08 2.19
C GLU A 121 20.60 -37.67 3.45
N VAL A 122 20.71 -36.37 3.75
CA VAL A 122 21.29 -35.89 5.01
C VAL A 122 20.46 -36.31 6.22
N TYR A 123 19.14 -36.15 6.16
CA TYR A 123 18.25 -36.57 7.26
C TYR A 123 18.22 -38.08 7.46
N ALA A 124 18.40 -38.86 6.39
CA ALA A 124 18.55 -40.31 6.45
C ALA A 124 19.95 -40.77 6.93
N ALA A 125 20.87 -39.83 7.20
CA ALA A 125 22.27 -40.09 7.54
C ALA A 125 23.06 -40.85 6.45
N GLU A 126 22.60 -40.76 5.20
CA GLU A 126 23.23 -41.38 4.03
C GLU A 126 24.29 -40.46 3.40
N LEU A 127 24.16 -39.14 3.59
CA LEU A 127 25.12 -38.15 3.14
C LEU A 127 26.10 -37.76 4.26
N THR A 128 27.41 -37.88 3.98
CA THR A 128 28.48 -37.43 4.88
C THR A 128 29.33 -36.34 4.22
N ARG A 129 29.86 -35.44 5.07
CA ARG A 129 30.42 -34.12 4.74
C ARG A 129 31.18 -34.05 3.40
N GLY A 130 30.52 -33.47 2.38
CA GLY A 130 31.17 -33.01 1.16
C GLY A 130 31.63 -34.10 0.17
N ILE A 131 31.20 -35.36 0.35
CA ILE A 131 31.64 -36.48 -0.51
C ILE A 131 30.83 -36.56 -1.81
N ASN A 132 29.61 -36.02 -1.84
CA ASN A 132 28.73 -36.05 -3.01
C ASN A 132 28.76 -34.71 -3.74
N LEU A 133 29.55 -34.64 -4.82
CA LEU A 133 29.70 -33.43 -5.62
C LEU A 133 28.37 -32.97 -6.25
N THR A 134 27.46 -33.88 -6.60
CA THR A 134 26.14 -33.51 -7.12
C THR A 134 25.36 -32.67 -6.10
N CYS A 135 25.39 -33.07 -4.83
CA CYS A 135 24.72 -32.35 -3.76
C CYS A 135 25.42 -31.02 -3.43
N SER A 136 26.76 -31.02 -3.37
CA SER A 136 27.53 -29.79 -3.20
C SER A 136 27.22 -28.79 -4.32
N TYR A 137 27.23 -29.25 -5.59
CA TYR A 137 26.98 -28.40 -6.75
C TYR A 137 25.56 -27.85 -6.74
N ALA A 138 24.55 -28.66 -6.42
CA ALA A 138 23.17 -28.17 -6.34
C ALA A 138 23.00 -27.03 -5.32
N LEU A 139 23.63 -27.14 -4.15
CA LEU A 139 23.63 -26.07 -3.16
C LEU A 139 24.38 -24.83 -3.65
N LYS A 140 25.57 -24.99 -4.23
CA LYS A 140 26.37 -23.87 -4.75
C LYS A 140 25.65 -23.12 -5.87
N TRP A 141 24.96 -23.83 -6.76
CA TRP A 141 24.15 -23.23 -7.81
C TRP A 141 22.95 -22.45 -7.25
N VAL A 142 22.17 -23.06 -6.35
CA VAL A 142 21.02 -22.36 -5.75
C VAL A 142 21.49 -21.11 -5.00
N ALA A 143 22.57 -21.21 -4.23
CA ALA A 143 23.12 -20.07 -3.50
C ALA A 143 23.55 -18.92 -4.41
N HIS A 144 24.19 -19.23 -5.54
CA HIS A 144 24.67 -18.23 -6.49
C HIS A 144 23.52 -17.61 -7.30
N PHE A 145 22.68 -18.44 -7.91
CA PHE A 145 21.61 -17.99 -8.80
C PHE A 145 20.50 -17.20 -8.09
N LEU A 146 20.33 -17.38 -6.78
CA LEU A 146 19.51 -16.48 -5.98
C LEU A 146 20.09 -15.06 -5.92
N GLY A 147 21.40 -14.89 -6.02
CA GLY A 147 22.03 -13.58 -6.22
C GLY A 147 21.78 -13.04 -7.62
N ASP A 148 22.08 -13.85 -8.65
CA ASP A 148 21.94 -13.43 -10.05
C ASP A 148 20.51 -12.99 -10.39
N ILE A 149 19.51 -13.79 -10.00
CA ILE A 149 18.13 -13.54 -10.38
C ILE A 149 17.57 -12.25 -9.79
N HIS A 150 18.17 -11.73 -8.70
CA HIS A 150 17.78 -10.47 -8.05
C HIS A 150 18.62 -9.27 -8.51
N GLN A 151 19.58 -9.47 -9.40
CA GLN A 151 20.26 -8.40 -10.11
C GLN A 151 19.43 -8.13 -11.40
N PRO A 152 18.84 -6.93 -11.56
CA PRO A 152 17.86 -6.65 -12.63
C PRO A 152 18.30 -7.00 -14.05
N LEU A 153 19.53 -6.66 -14.42
CA LEU A 153 20.10 -6.84 -15.75
C LEU A 153 20.39 -8.30 -16.12
N HIS A 154 20.34 -9.25 -15.18
CA HIS A 154 20.30 -10.69 -15.48
C HIS A 154 18.89 -11.17 -15.88
N ALA A 155 17.88 -10.30 -15.82
CA ALA A 155 16.53 -10.52 -16.33
C ALA A 155 16.19 -9.56 -17.49
N SER A 156 17.20 -9.19 -18.29
CA SER A 156 17.08 -8.22 -19.39
C SER A 156 17.86 -8.62 -20.64
N GLY A 157 17.17 -8.72 -21.77
CA GLY A 157 17.84 -8.86 -23.08
C GLY A 157 18.42 -7.55 -23.63
N ARG A 158 18.05 -6.40 -23.04
CA ARG A 158 18.45 -5.08 -23.57
C ARG A 158 19.95 -4.88 -23.41
N ALA A 159 20.60 -4.51 -24.51
CA ALA A 159 22.03 -4.24 -24.56
C ALA A 159 22.89 -5.41 -24.01
N VAL A 160 22.40 -6.65 -24.13
CA VAL A 160 23.02 -7.87 -23.58
C VAL A 160 23.14 -7.75 -22.05
N GLY A 161 21.99 -7.57 -21.37
CA GLY A 161 21.95 -7.25 -19.94
C GLY A 161 22.74 -5.99 -19.58
N GLY A 162 22.75 -4.95 -20.43
CA GLY A 162 23.52 -3.74 -20.18
C GLY A 162 25.04 -3.86 -20.39
N ASN A 163 25.58 -5.01 -20.82
CA ASN A 163 27.03 -5.18 -21.08
C ASN A 163 27.55 -4.30 -22.24
N THR A 164 26.69 -4.01 -23.21
CA THR A 164 27.00 -3.12 -24.35
C THR A 164 26.57 -1.67 -24.10
N PHE A 165 25.95 -1.38 -22.96
CA PHE A 165 25.48 -0.04 -22.59
C PHE A 165 26.59 0.70 -21.82
N LYS A 166 27.25 1.66 -22.46
CA LYS A 166 28.38 2.40 -21.86
C LYS A 166 27.91 3.54 -20.97
N VAL A 167 28.51 3.65 -19.79
CA VAL A 167 28.19 4.67 -18.78
C VAL A 167 29.48 5.17 -18.11
N VAL A 168 29.38 6.29 -17.39
CA VAL A 168 30.41 6.72 -16.44
C VAL A 168 29.86 6.52 -15.03
N PHE A 169 30.64 5.95 -14.13
CA PHE A 169 30.26 5.75 -12.73
C PHE A 169 31.45 6.03 -11.82
N GLY A 170 31.31 6.97 -10.89
CA GLY A 170 32.36 7.35 -9.94
C GLY A 170 33.65 7.82 -10.63
N GLY A 171 33.53 8.48 -11.79
CA GLY A 171 34.64 8.95 -12.63
C GLY A 171 35.23 7.89 -13.56
N VAL A 172 34.72 6.66 -13.56
CA VAL A 172 35.23 5.54 -14.36
C VAL A 172 34.29 5.22 -15.52
N SER A 173 34.82 5.17 -16.74
CA SER A 173 34.05 4.67 -17.90
C SER A 173 33.94 3.15 -17.85
N THR A 174 32.70 2.65 -17.79
CA THR A 174 32.38 1.23 -17.66
C THR A 174 31.09 0.90 -18.44
N GLN A 175 30.51 -0.28 -18.21
CA GLN A 175 29.21 -0.70 -18.72
C GLN A 175 28.12 -0.62 -17.62
N LEU A 176 26.85 -0.65 -18.00
CA LEU A 176 25.78 -0.60 -17.00
C LEU A 176 25.73 -1.89 -16.16
N HIS A 177 26.08 -3.03 -16.77
CA HIS A 177 26.08 -4.33 -16.10
C HIS A 177 27.01 -4.39 -14.88
N ALA A 178 28.29 -4.00 -14.99
CA ALA A 178 29.19 -4.07 -13.83
C ALA A 178 28.90 -2.98 -12.80
N VAL A 179 28.16 -1.91 -13.17
CA VAL A 179 27.64 -0.99 -12.17
C VAL A 179 26.74 -1.72 -11.19
N TRP A 180 25.81 -2.52 -11.70
CA TRP A 180 24.86 -3.30 -10.90
C TRP A 180 25.48 -4.53 -10.25
N ASP A 181 26.36 -5.25 -10.94
CA ASP A 181 27.03 -6.42 -10.35
C ASP A 181 27.95 -6.05 -9.17
N GLY A 182 28.49 -4.82 -9.11
CA GLY A 182 29.29 -4.47 -7.93
C GLY A 182 29.80 -3.05 -7.72
N TYR A 183 29.83 -2.15 -8.72
CA TYR A 183 30.25 -0.78 -8.41
C TYR A 183 29.29 -0.11 -7.41
N LEU A 184 27.99 -0.41 -7.48
CA LEU A 184 26.99 0.07 -6.51
C LEU A 184 27.34 -0.33 -5.07
N PRO A 185 27.52 -1.63 -4.71
CA PRO A 185 27.99 -2.04 -3.40
C PRO A 185 29.30 -1.37 -2.95
N TYR A 186 30.33 -1.32 -3.80
CA TYR A 186 31.60 -0.68 -3.43
C TYR A 186 31.44 0.81 -3.15
N PHE A 187 30.66 1.50 -3.99
CA PHE A 187 30.37 2.92 -3.84
C PHE A 187 29.57 3.20 -2.57
N ALA A 188 28.54 2.40 -2.29
CA ALA A 188 27.72 2.52 -1.09
C ALA A 188 28.50 2.22 0.20
N ALA A 189 29.38 1.21 0.16
CA ALA A 189 30.29 0.88 1.26
C ALA A 189 31.46 1.88 1.40
N ASN A 190 31.66 2.75 0.40
CA ASN A 190 32.78 3.67 0.29
C ASN A 190 34.15 2.94 0.39
N VAL A 191 34.27 1.82 -0.34
CA VAL A 191 35.51 1.04 -0.45
C VAL A 191 36.00 1.03 -1.89
N GLN A 192 37.30 0.81 -2.05
CA GLN A 192 38.00 0.76 -3.35
C GLN A 192 38.70 -0.59 -3.57
N HIS A 193 38.48 -1.55 -2.67
CA HIS A 193 39.08 -2.88 -2.70
C HIS A 193 37.97 -3.94 -2.61
N PRO A 194 38.19 -5.15 -3.16
CA PRO A 194 37.23 -6.24 -3.05
C PRO A 194 36.92 -6.59 -1.59
N PHE A 195 35.68 -6.98 -1.32
CA PHE A 195 35.25 -7.51 -0.04
C PHE A 195 35.91 -8.86 0.26
N SER A 196 35.92 -9.25 1.54
CA SER A 196 36.44 -10.55 1.97
C SER A 196 35.62 -11.69 1.37
N ASN A 197 36.29 -12.73 0.85
CA ASN A 197 35.65 -13.98 0.48
C ASN A 197 35.58 -15.00 1.64
N GLN A 198 36.06 -14.62 2.84
CA GLN A 198 36.10 -15.49 4.02
C GLN A 198 35.13 -15.08 5.14
N SER A 199 34.61 -13.85 5.11
CA SER A 199 33.79 -13.25 6.16
C SER A 199 32.88 -12.13 5.64
N ILE A 200 31.78 -11.86 6.35
CA ILE A 200 30.92 -10.71 6.07
C ILE A 200 31.63 -9.38 6.39
N ASP A 201 31.48 -8.40 5.52
CA ASP A 201 31.96 -7.04 5.69
C ASP A 201 30.98 -6.21 6.57
N PRO A 202 31.46 -5.21 7.33
CA PRO A 202 30.60 -4.34 8.14
C PRO A 202 29.47 -3.66 7.36
N PHE A 203 29.66 -3.30 6.09
CA PHE A 203 28.62 -2.70 5.26
C PHE A 203 27.41 -3.64 5.12
N PHE A 204 27.65 -4.89 4.70
CA PHE A 204 26.61 -5.90 4.54
C PHE A 204 26.00 -6.33 5.88
N SER A 205 26.79 -6.36 6.96
CA SER A 205 26.27 -6.55 8.32
C SER A 205 25.29 -5.44 8.73
N GLY A 206 25.56 -4.21 8.31
CA GLY A 206 24.66 -3.07 8.45
C GLY A 206 23.37 -3.25 7.66
N LEU A 207 23.45 -3.78 6.42
CA LEU A 207 22.27 -4.13 5.63
C LEU A 207 21.41 -5.18 6.33
N VAL A 208 22.00 -6.27 6.85
CA VAL A 208 21.27 -7.29 7.64
C VAL A 208 20.54 -6.65 8.82
N THR A 209 21.18 -5.71 9.51
CA THR A 209 20.55 -4.98 10.63
C THR A 209 19.33 -4.19 10.18
N ARG A 210 19.41 -3.53 9.01
CA ARG A 210 18.29 -2.80 8.41
C ARG A 210 17.15 -3.73 7.98
N ILE A 211 17.48 -4.91 7.43
CA ILE A 211 16.49 -5.94 7.06
C ILE A 211 15.73 -6.38 8.31
N ARG A 212 16.41 -6.64 9.43
CA ARG A 212 15.73 -7.06 10.67
C ARG A 212 14.90 -5.96 11.35
N LYS A 213 15.08 -4.70 10.95
CA LYS A 213 14.40 -3.53 11.51
C LYS A 213 13.37 -2.93 10.54
N ASP A 214 13.13 -3.59 9.40
CA ASP A 214 12.23 -3.14 8.35
C ASP A 214 12.51 -1.70 7.88
N GLN A 215 13.80 -1.33 7.74
CA GLN A 215 14.25 0.01 7.35
C GLN A 215 14.50 0.16 5.84
N PHE A 216 13.70 -0.53 5.03
CA PHE A 216 13.72 -0.46 3.58
C PHE A 216 12.38 0.04 3.04
N TYR A 217 12.38 0.51 1.80
CA TYR A 217 11.20 1.09 1.16
C TYR A 217 10.02 0.10 1.11
N SER A 218 10.30 -1.18 0.85
CA SER A 218 9.35 -2.28 1.03
C SER A 218 9.74 -3.10 2.25
N ALA A 219 8.73 -3.52 3.03
CA ALA A 219 8.94 -4.30 4.24
C ALA A 219 9.49 -5.71 3.88
N PRO A 220 10.55 -6.19 4.54
CA PRO A 220 11.18 -7.50 4.30
C PRO A 220 10.25 -8.71 4.27
N TYR A 221 9.12 -8.71 4.99
CA TYR A 221 8.15 -9.81 4.89
C TYR A 221 7.52 -9.93 3.50
N MET A 222 7.47 -8.82 2.74
CA MET A 222 6.97 -8.79 1.36
C MET A 222 7.98 -9.38 0.37
N TRP A 223 9.27 -9.47 0.73
CA TRP A 223 10.32 -10.07 -0.12
C TRP A 223 10.23 -11.59 -0.19
N LEU A 224 9.37 -12.20 0.62
CA LEU A 224 9.14 -13.65 0.65
C LEU A 224 7.98 -14.07 -0.25
N SER A 225 7.66 -13.28 -1.29
CA SER A 225 6.66 -13.66 -2.28
C SER A 225 7.18 -14.88 -3.07
N CYS A 226 6.45 -16.00 -2.97
CA CYS A 226 6.81 -17.32 -3.50
C CYS A 226 8.13 -17.91 -2.97
N THR A 227 8.05 -18.72 -1.90
CA THR A 227 9.20 -19.47 -1.35
C THR A 227 8.96 -20.98 -1.29
N ASP A 228 7.95 -21.51 -2.00
CA ASP A 228 7.64 -22.94 -1.94
C ASP A 228 8.66 -23.75 -2.78
N PRO A 229 9.51 -24.58 -2.15
CA PRO A 229 10.46 -25.39 -2.89
C PRO A 229 9.80 -26.50 -3.72
N ALA A 230 8.48 -26.70 -3.64
CA ALA A 230 7.69 -27.59 -4.50
C ALA A 230 7.32 -27.01 -5.85
N THR A 231 7.30 -25.69 -5.98
CA THR A 231 7.04 -24.99 -7.24
C THR A 231 8.21 -24.06 -7.61
N PRO A 232 9.46 -24.56 -7.65
CA PRO A 232 10.63 -23.68 -7.73
C PRO A 232 10.75 -22.95 -9.08
N GLU A 233 10.13 -23.45 -10.15
CA GLU A 233 10.05 -22.74 -11.44
C GLU A 233 9.10 -21.54 -11.37
N GLU A 234 7.96 -21.69 -10.69
CA GLU A 234 6.99 -20.62 -10.47
C GLU A 234 7.61 -19.50 -9.63
N CYS A 235 8.25 -19.85 -8.53
CA CYS A 235 8.92 -18.87 -7.67
C CYS A 235 10.09 -18.18 -8.35
N ALA A 236 10.97 -18.93 -9.03
CA ALA A 236 12.05 -18.31 -9.79
C ALA A 236 11.52 -17.42 -10.92
N THR A 237 10.42 -17.79 -11.59
CA THR A 237 9.77 -16.92 -12.58
C THR A 237 9.23 -15.63 -11.95
N SER A 238 8.66 -15.71 -10.74
CA SER A 238 8.20 -14.54 -9.99
C SER A 238 9.35 -13.59 -9.68
N TRP A 239 10.46 -14.10 -9.16
CA TRP A 239 11.65 -13.29 -8.86
C TRP A 239 12.26 -12.67 -10.11
N ALA A 240 12.35 -13.42 -11.21
CA ALA A 240 12.84 -12.88 -12.48
C ALA A 240 11.93 -11.75 -13.03
N LYS A 241 10.60 -11.88 -12.88
CA LYS A 241 9.65 -10.82 -13.26
C LYS A 241 9.81 -9.57 -12.40
N GLU A 242 10.06 -9.73 -11.11
CA GLU A 242 10.34 -8.62 -10.20
C GLU A 242 11.62 -7.88 -10.63
N SER A 243 12.71 -8.62 -10.88
CA SER A 243 13.97 -8.07 -11.37
C SER A 243 13.83 -7.37 -12.73
N ASN A 244 13.13 -7.98 -13.68
CA ASN A 244 12.83 -7.37 -14.97
C ASN A 244 12.01 -6.08 -14.80
N LYS A 245 11.05 -6.03 -13.86
CA LYS A 245 10.28 -4.80 -13.58
C LYS A 245 11.18 -3.66 -13.10
N TRP A 246 12.19 -3.94 -12.28
CA TRP A 246 13.19 -2.95 -11.88
C TRP A 246 13.95 -2.35 -13.05
N ASP A 247 14.12 -3.09 -14.16
CA ASP A 247 14.77 -2.55 -15.35
C ASP A 247 14.02 -1.34 -15.93
N CYS A 248 12.68 -1.38 -15.93
CA CYS A 248 11.85 -0.26 -16.35
C CYS A 248 11.70 0.79 -15.26
N ASP A 249 11.38 0.37 -14.04
CA ASP A 249 11.03 1.29 -12.96
C ASP A 249 12.22 2.11 -12.47
N TYR A 250 13.45 1.59 -12.63
CA TYR A 250 14.65 2.23 -12.12
C TYR A 250 15.84 2.18 -13.09
N VAL A 251 16.27 0.98 -13.51
CA VAL A 251 17.59 0.79 -14.13
C VAL A 251 17.72 1.64 -15.39
N TYR A 252 16.85 1.46 -16.38
CA TYR A 252 16.94 2.17 -17.65
C TYR A 252 16.17 3.49 -17.67
N SER A 253 15.17 3.68 -16.82
CA SER A 253 14.41 4.95 -16.74
C SER A 253 15.21 6.08 -16.11
N ARG A 254 16.21 5.76 -15.28
CA ARG A 254 17.04 6.76 -14.59
C ARG A 254 18.45 6.91 -15.15
N VAL A 255 18.89 6.03 -16.06
CA VAL A 255 20.20 6.16 -16.70
C VAL A 255 20.20 7.35 -17.64
N ARG A 256 21.17 8.25 -17.44
CA ARG A 256 21.47 9.38 -18.31
C ARG A 256 22.86 9.18 -18.90
N ASN A 257 22.96 9.18 -20.23
CA ASN A 257 24.22 8.87 -20.93
C ASN A 257 25.27 9.98 -20.84
N ASP A 258 24.87 11.18 -20.45
CA ASP A 258 25.70 12.39 -20.39
C ASP A 258 26.19 12.72 -18.97
N THR A 259 25.85 11.90 -17.98
CA THR A 259 26.20 12.12 -16.57
C THR A 259 27.01 10.97 -15.99
N ASP A 260 27.63 11.23 -14.84
CA ASP A 260 28.27 10.22 -14.01
C ASP A 260 27.25 9.65 -13.02
N LEU A 261 26.86 8.39 -13.24
CA LEU A 261 25.85 7.69 -12.45
C LEU A 261 26.21 7.57 -10.95
N GLY A 262 27.49 7.68 -10.59
CA GLY A 262 27.92 7.66 -9.19
C GLY A 262 27.45 8.90 -8.41
N ILE A 263 27.31 10.04 -9.06
CA ILE A 263 27.09 11.34 -8.41
C ILE A 263 25.85 12.09 -8.89
N ASP A 264 25.19 11.59 -9.92
CA ASP A 264 24.05 12.27 -10.55
C ASP A 264 22.70 11.93 -9.89
N GLY A 265 22.72 11.13 -8.82
CA GLY A 265 21.56 10.62 -8.11
C GLY A 265 21.19 9.18 -8.44
N TYR A 266 21.83 8.54 -9.42
CA TYR A 266 21.56 7.15 -9.80
C TYR A 266 22.06 6.12 -8.78
N ALA A 267 23.31 6.22 -8.35
CA ALA A 267 23.93 5.28 -7.39
C ALA A 267 23.49 5.49 -5.94
N ASN A 268 22.95 6.67 -5.66
CA ASN A 268 22.62 7.10 -4.32
C ASN A 268 21.30 7.86 -4.37
N PRO A 269 20.16 7.15 -4.53
CA PRO A 269 18.85 7.78 -4.53
C PRO A 269 18.50 8.46 -3.19
N SER A 270 19.39 8.46 -2.18
CA SER A 270 19.33 9.42 -1.06
C SER A 270 20.67 9.57 -0.32
N ARG A 271 21.38 10.69 -0.54
CA ARG A 271 22.19 11.31 0.56
C ARG A 271 21.75 12.70 0.96
N GLU A 272 20.88 13.32 0.17
CA GLU A 272 20.03 14.38 0.69
C GLU A 272 18.66 13.76 0.89
N THR A 273 18.28 13.54 2.14
CA THR A 273 16.87 13.47 2.48
C THR A 273 16.26 14.77 1.97
N SER A 274 15.40 14.70 0.96
CA SER A 274 14.57 15.85 0.62
C SER A 274 13.69 16.15 1.83
N PRO A 275 13.55 17.43 2.22
CA PRO A 275 12.59 17.76 3.26
C PRO A 275 11.19 17.32 2.80
N ASN A 276 10.34 16.89 3.73
CA ASN A 276 8.93 16.65 3.44
C ASN A 276 8.33 17.90 2.76
N ARG A 277 7.54 17.68 1.71
CA ARG A 277 6.81 18.73 1.00
C ARG A 277 5.38 18.27 0.82
N GLY A 278 4.44 19.19 1.01
CA GLY A 278 3.03 19.00 0.67
C GLY A 278 2.63 19.96 -0.44
N SER A 279 1.63 19.57 -1.23
CA SER A 279 1.01 20.42 -2.25
C SER A 279 -0.43 19.98 -2.46
N SER A 280 -1.35 20.94 -2.58
CA SER A 280 -2.69 20.67 -3.07
C SER A 280 -2.62 20.44 -4.59
N VAL A 281 -3.11 19.30 -5.05
CA VAL A 281 -3.10 18.91 -6.46
C VAL A 281 -4.50 18.46 -6.91
N PRO A 282 -4.84 18.55 -8.21
CA PRO A 282 -6.11 18.01 -8.71
C PRO A 282 -6.21 16.48 -8.52
N GLN A 283 -7.44 15.95 -8.42
CA GLN A 283 -7.69 14.49 -8.27
C GLN A 283 -6.97 13.65 -9.33
N SER A 284 -6.91 14.11 -10.58
CA SER A 284 -6.22 13.43 -11.69
C SER A 284 -4.70 13.35 -11.53
N VAL A 285 -4.12 14.13 -10.60
CA VAL A 285 -2.71 14.05 -10.22
C VAL A 285 -2.54 13.25 -8.93
N ALA A 286 -3.48 13.40 -7.98
CA ALA A 286 -3.50 12.61 -6.75
C ALA A 286 -3.66 11.10 -7.03
N ILE A 287 -4.49 10.73 -8.01
CA ILE A 287 -4.69 9.35 -8.46
C ILE A 287 -4.52 9.29 -9.99
N PRO A 288 -3.27 9.14 -10.47
CA PRO A 288 -2.96 9.43 -11.85
C PRO A 288 -3.54 8.43 -12.85
N LYS A 289 -3.46 7.10 -12.60
CA LYS A 289 -4.09 6.02 -13.39
C LYS A 289 -4.19 4.71 -12.58
N PRO A 290 -5.26 3.90 -12.73
CA PRO A 290 -6.40 4.11 -13.63
C PRO A 290 -7.32 5.24 -13.12
N CYS A 291 -7.79 6.11 -14.03
CA CYS A 291 -8.83 7.10 -13.75
C CYS A 291 -9.70 7.31 -15.00
N LYS A 292 -10.97 7.68 -14.83
CA LYS A 292 -11.85 8.03 -15.96
C LYS A 292 -12.92 9.07 -15.59
N PRO A 293 -13.45 9.84 -16.56
CA PRO A 293 -14.56 10.76 -16.30
C PRO A 293 -15.78 10.05 -15.69
N LEU A 294 -16.45 10.69 -14.73
CA LEU A 294 -17.61 10.13 -14.05
C LEU A 294 -18.74 9.75 -15.02
N GLN A 295 -19.06 10.61 -15.98
CA GLN A 295 -20.10 10.34 -16.98
C GLN A 295 -19.79 9.06 -17.80
N GLN A 296 -18.52 8.85 -18.15
CA GLN A 296 -18.11 7.63 -18.85
C GLN A 296 -18.34 6.39 -17.97
N TRP A 297 -17.99 6.46 -16.69
CA TRP A 297 -18.26 5.35 -15.76
C TRP A 297 -19.77 5.07 -15.63
N GLN A 298 -20.61 6.10 -15.52
CA GLN A 298 -22.06 5.95 -15.44
C GLN A 298 -22.65 5.30 -16.70
N GLU A 299 -22.16 5.67 -17.88
CA GLU A 299 -22.54 5.06 -19.16
C GLU A 299 -22.16 3.57 -19.23
N GLU A 300 -20.91 3.24 -18.87
CA GLU A 300 -20.42 1.86 -18.81
C GLU A 300 -21.24 0.99 -17.84
N GLN A 301 -21.61 1.56 -16.69
CA GLN A 301 -22.47 0.90 -15.70
C GLN A 301 -23.96 0.94 -16.06
N LYS A 302 -24.36 1.58 -17.16
CA LYS A 302 -25.77 1.72 -17.59
C LYS A 302 -26.64 2.31 -16.48
N ILE A 303 -26.19 3.40 -15.88
CA ILE A 303 -26.93 4.13 -14.84
C ILE A 303 -27.98 5.02 -15.51
N ASP A 304 -29.25 4.87 -15.11
CA ASP A 304 -30.32 5.79 -15.50
C ASP A 304 -30.47 6.88 -14.42
N ARG A 305 -29.87 8.04 -14.69
CA ARG A 305 -29.90 9.19 -13.77
C ARG A 305 -31.31 9.71 -13.50
N ASN A 306 -32.27 9.48 -14.40
CA ASN A 306 -33.66 9.92 -14.16
C ASN A 306 -34.40 8.94 -13.23
N ALA A 307 -34.00 7.67 -13.23
CA ALA A 307 -34.56 6.64 -12.34
C ALA A 307 -33.99 6.72 -10.91
N GLN A 308 -32.81 7.31 -10.71
CA GLN A 308 -32.22 7.50 -9.38
C GLN A 308 -33.04 8.45 -8.49
N ILE A 309 -33.13 8.13 -7.21
CA ILE A 309 -33.61 9.03 -6.17
C ILE A 309 -32.59 10.14 -5.94
N LYS A 310 -33.05 11.39 -5.86
CA LYS A 310 -32.21 12.57 -5.72
C LYS A 310 -31.99 12.94 -4.25
N LEU A 311 -30.84 12.50 -3.75
CA LEU A 311 -30.30 12.91 -2.46
C LEU A 311 -29.63 14.28 -2.58
N THR A 312 -29.67 15.06 -1.51
CA THR A 312 -28.99 16.36 -1.41
C THR A 312 -27.84 16.34 -0.41
N LYS A 313 -27.96 15.55 0.68
CA LYS A 313 -27.01 15.55 1.80
C LYS A 313 -27.22 14.35 2.72
N LEU A 314 -26.15 13.88 3.38
CA LEU A 314 -26.25 13.03 4.58
C LEU A 314 -26.47 13.90 5.83
N VAL A 315 -27.55 13.69 6.57
CA VAL A 315 -27.98 14.60 7.66
C VAL A 315 -27.72 14.07 9.06
N HIS A 316 -28.01 12.79 9.33
CA HIS A 316 -27.81 12.22 10.66
C HIS A 316 -27.63 10.71 10.66
N MET A 317 -27.01 10.22 11.71
CA MET A 317 -26.80 8.79 11.97
C MET A 317 -27.78 8.26 13.01
N ARG A 318 -28.23 7.01 12.91
CA ARG A 318 -29.22 6.42 13.82
C ARG A 318 -28.72 5.11 14.43
N TYR A 319 -28.76 5.01 15.76
CA TYR A 319 -28.38 3.82 16.51
C TYR A 319 -29.32 3.51 17.68
N GLN A 320 -29.39 2.22 18.04
CA GLN A 320 -29.90 1.78 19.33
C GLN A 320 -28.77 1.48 20.31
N HIS A 321 -28.98 1.88 21.57
CA HIS A 321 -28.04 1.73 22.67
C HIS A 321 -28.72 1.12 23.89
N PRO A 322 -28.11 0.13 24.58
CA PRO A 322 -28.69 -0.45 25.79
C PRO A 322 -28.86 0.57 26.92
N ASN A 323 -27.90 1.50 27.04
CA ASN A 323 -27.91 2.55 28.04
C ASN A 323 -27.79 3.94 27.38
N LEU A 324 -28.91 4.68 27.36
CA LEU A 324 -28.94 6.02 26.79
C LEU A 324 -28.13 7.05 27.60
N ASP A 325 -27.86 6.84 28.87
CA ASP A 325 -27.13 7.81 29.70
C ASP A 325 -25.62 7.67 29.53
N GLU A 326 -25.13 6.43 29.38
CA GLU A 326 -23.73 6.15 29.03
C GLU A 326 -23.38 6.76 27.66
N ILE A 327 -24.14 6.43 26.62
CA ILE A 327 -23.88 6.99 25.28
C ILE A 327 -24.07 8.51 25.25
N THR A 328 -25.00 9.07 26.04
CA THR A 328 -25.16 10.54 26.15
C THR A 328 -23.91 11.19 26.71
N THR A 329 -23.25 10.55 27.68
CA THR A 329 -22.03 11.07 28.30
C THR A 329 -20.90 11.05 27.29
N PHE A 330 -20.71 9.92 26.60
CA PHE A 330 -19.73 9.80 25.53
C PHE A 330 -19.96 10.83 24.41
N LEU A 331 -21.17 10.92 23.85
CA LEU A 331 -21.45 11.83 22.74
C LEU A 331 -21.26 13.32 23.12
N ARG A 332 -21.40 13.67 24.41
CA ARG A 332 -21.08 15.01 24.90
C ARG A 332 -19.58 15.25 24.99
N ASP A 333 -18.83 14.29 25.51
CA ASP A 333 -17.37 14.35 25.54
C ASP A 333 -16.76 14.24 24.13
N PHE A 334 -17.47 13.64 23.18
CA PHE A 334 -17.16 13.62 21.76
C PHE A 334 -17.49 14.94 21.05
N GLY A 335 -18.25 15.84 21.68
CA GLY A 335 -18.49 17.19 21.16
C GLY A 335 -19.87 17.44 20.56
N MET A 336 -20.84 16.58 20.82
CA MET A 336 -22.25 16.82 20.48
C MET A 336 -23.03 17.37 21.68
N SER A 337 -24.13 18.07 21.41
CA SER A 337 -25.06 18.56 22.43
C SER A 337 -26.44 17.93 22.26
N VAL A 338 -27.20 17.75 23.34
CA VAL A 338 -28.57 17.22 23.25
C VAL A 338 -29.47 18.28 22.58
N ALA A 339 -30.11 17.90 21.48
CA ALA A 339 -31.11 18.71 20.79
C ALA A 339 -32.48 18.57 21.46
N GLN A 340 -32.90 17.32 21.71
CA GLN A 340 -34.17 16.99 22.34
C GLN A 340 -34.10 15.64 23.05
N LYS A 341 -34.98 15.45 24.03
CA LYS A 341 -35.20 14.17 24.73
C LYS A 341 -36.67 13.80 24.62
N ALA A 342 -36.95 12.52 24.37
CA ALA A 342 -38.27 11.91 24.49
C ALA A 342 -38.13 10.56 25.20
N GLU A 343 -39.26 9.90 25.48
CA GLU A 343 -39.25 8.59 26.12
C GLU A 343 -38.50 7.57 25.23
N GLY A 344 -37.41 7.00 25.77
CA GLY A 344 -36.57 6.04 25.05
C GLY A 344 -35.80 6.60 23.85
N LYS A 345 -35.78 7.92 23.60
CA LYS A 345 -35.13 8.54 22.44
C LYS A 345 -34.38 9.82 22.80
N LYS A 346 -33.23 10.06 22.17
CA LYS A 346 -32.46 11.30 22.29
C LYS A 346 -31.90 11.70 20.93
N TRP A 347 -31.96 13.00 20.64
CA TRP A 347 -31.36 13.60 19.45
C TRP A 347 -30.19 14.47 19.86
N PHE A 348 -29.08 14.40 19.12
CA PHE A 348 -27.86 15.15 19.39
C PHE A 348 -27.49 16.00 18.19
N LYS A 349 -27.10 17.24 18.44
CA LYS A 349 -26.77 18.26 17.43
C LYS A 349 -25.32 18.70 17.52
N GLY A 350 -24.79 19.05 16.36
CA GLY A 350 -23.61 19.89 16.22
C GLY A 350 -23.93 21.38 16.24
N TYR A 351 -22.92 22.21 15.99
CA TYR A 351 -23.08 23.65 15.86
C TYR A 351 -23.56 24.09 14.47
N GLY A 352 -23.59 23.21 13.47
CA GLY A 352 -24.11 23.49 12.12
C GLY A 352 -25.62 23.75 12.05
N GLU A 353 -26.17 23.76 10.84
CA GLU A 353 -27.60 24.08 10.56
C GLU A 353 -28.56 22.89 10.70
N ASP A 354 -28.05 21.66 10.78
CA ASP A 354 -28.87 20.45 10.94
C ASP A 354 -29.52 20.40 12.33
N GLN A 355 -30.78 19.98 12.42
CA GLN A 355 -31.49 19.89 13.70
C GLN A 355 -30.80 18.94 14.68
N TYR A 356 -30.28 17.84 14.15
CA TYR A 356 -29.47 16.86 14.85
C TYR A 356 -28.62 16.09 13.83
N VAL A 357 -27.49 15.57 14.29
CA VAL A 357 -26.52 14.78 13.51
C VAL A 357 -26.47 13.33 13.98
N TYR A 358 -27.05 13.04 15.16
CA TYR A 358 -27.11 11.71 15.74
C TYR A 358 -28.45 11.47 16.45
N TYR A 359 -29.05 10.33 16.21
CA TYR A 359 -30.25 9.82 16.88
C TYR A 359 -29.90 8.55 17.67
N ALA A 360 -30.20 8.57 18.96
CA ALA A 360 -30.03 7.41 19.84
C ALA A 360 -31.40 6.96 20.37
N GLN A 361 -31.67 5.67 20.25
CA GLN A 361 -32.85 5.04 20.83
C GLN A 361 -32.43 3.99 21.85
N GLN A 362 -33.18 3.86 22.95
CA GLN A 362 -32.91 2.81 23.92
C GLN A 362 -33.32 1.45 23.35
N GLY A 363 -32.47 0.44 23.51
CA GLY A 363 -32.74 -0.92 23.05
C GLY A 363 -31.47 -1.74 22.95
N GLU A 364 -31.57 -2.98 22.47
CA GLU A 364 -30.40 -3.77 22.11
C GLU A 364 -29.55 -3.04 21.06
N LYS A 365 -28.22 -3.19 21.12
CA LYS A 365 -27.29 -2.54 20.17
C LYS A 365 -27.74 -2.86 18.74
N LYS A 366 -28.06 -1.82 17.97
CA LYS A 366 -28.52 -1.99 16.59
C LYS A 366 -28.18 -0.76 15.75
N PHE A 367 -27.69 -1.01 14.54
CA PHE A 367 -27.59 0.00 13.51
C PHE A 367 -28.98 0.28 12.92
N LEU A 368 -29.41 1.54 12.93
CA LEU A 368 -30.69 1.97 12.38
C LEU A 368 -30.55 2.78 11.09
N GLY A 369 -29.33 2.91 10.56
CA GLY A 369 -29.07 3.49 9.25
C GLY A 369 -28.58 4.93 9.27
N GLY A 370 -27.86 5.29 8.22
CA GLY A 370 -27.66 6.70 7.86
C GLY A 370 -28.97 7.31 7.34
N CYS A 371 -29.13 8.62 7.50
CA CYS A 371 -30.28 9.36 6.98
C CYS A 371 -29.83 10.42 5.98
N PHE A 372 -30.37 10.35 4.77
CA PHE A 372 -30.12 11.29 3.69
C PHE A 372 -31.33 12.20 3.48
N GLU A 373 -31.09 13.49 3.25
CA GLU A 373 -32.11 14.41 2.77
C GLU A 373 -32.34 14.19 1.27
N VAL A 374 -33.60 14.25 0.85
CA VAL A 374 -34.01 14.19 -0.57
C VAL A 374 -34.53 15.54 -1.05
N GLU A 375 -34.43 15.80 -2.36
CA GLU A 375 -34.78 17.11 -2.93
C GLU A 375 -36.27 17.47 -2.82
N SER A 376 -37.16 16.47 -2.75
CA SER A 376 -38.61 16.67 -2.74
C SER A 376 -39.37 15.54 -2.05
N TYR A 377 -40.62 15.80 -1.67
CA TYR A 377 -41.50 14.74 -1.16
C TYR A 377 -41.77 13.65 -2.21
N ALA A 378 -41.77 14.00 -3.51
CA ALA A 378 -41.95 13.04 -4.60
C ALA A 378 -40.82 12.02 -4.66
N GLU A 379 -39.62 12.36 -4.20
CA GLU A 379 -38.52 11.40 -4.06
C GLU A 379 -38.77 10.38 -2.95
N LEU A 380 -39.49 10.73 -1.88
CA LEU A 380 -39.96 9.75 -0.89
C LEU A 380 -41.02 8.81 -1.49
N GLU A 381 -41.92 9.34 -2.34
CA GLU A 381 -42.91 8.52 -3.06
C GLU A 381 -42.26 7.63 -4.13
N LYS A 382 -41.12 8.04 -4.68
CA LYS A 382 -40.30 7.22 -5.56
C LYS A 382 -39.63 6.11 -4.76
N ALA A 383 -39.06 6.43 -3.61
CA ALA A 383 -38.45 5.49 -2.68
C ALA A 383 -39.43 4.42 -2.17
N SER A 384 -40.69 4.78 -1.92
CA SER A 384 -41.71 3.82 -1.45
C SER A 384 -42.05 2.71 -2.45
N LYS A 385 -41.64 2.87 -3.72
CA LYS A 385 -41.81 1.86 -4.77
C LYS A 385 -40.65 0.87 -4.84
N ILE A 386 -39.57 1.09 -4.10
CA ILE A 386 -38.41 0.20 -4.05
C ILE A 386 -38.77 -1.07 -3.25
N PRO A 387 -38.33 -2.27 -3.68
CA PRO A 387 -38.51 -3.48 -2.90
C PRO A 387 -37.97 -3.33 -1.45
N ARG A 388 -38.73 -3.81 -0.46
CA ARG A 388 -38.39 -3.72 0.98
C ARG A 388 -38.39 -2.30 1.57
N ALA A 389 -38.97 -1.32 0.86
CA ALA A 389 -39.27 -0.01 1.43
C ALA A 389 -40.35 -0.11 2.53
N GLY A 390 -40.17 0.66 3.60
CA GLY A 390 -41.20 0.89 4.61
C GLY A 390 -42.28 1.87 4.14
N SER A 391 -43.13 2.30 5.07
CA SER A 391 -44.06 3.41 4.85
C SER A 391 -43.37 4.77 5.05
N ILE A 392 -43.87 5.80 4.37
CA ILE A 392 -43.51 7.18 4.69
C ILE A 392 -44.21 7.55 6.01
N GLU A 393 -43.43 7.98 6.99
CA GLU A 393 -43.89 8.37 8.33
C GLU A 393 -43.63 9.84 8.59
N GLU A 394 -44.60 10.53 9.19
CA GLU A 394 -44.41 11.90 9.69
C GLU A 394 -43.65 11.88 11.03
N LEU A 395 -42.56 12.63 11.11
CA LEU A 395 -41.73 12.75 12.29
C LEU A 395 -42.34 13.78 13.26
N THR A 396 -43.33 13.34 14.04
CA THR A 396 -44.03 14.22 15.00
C THR A 396 -43.23 14.54 16.25
N ASP A 397 -42.26 13.69 16.62
CA ASP A 397 -41.43 13.85 17.82
C ASP A 397 -40.00 14.33 17.52
N ALA A 398 -39.54 14.28 16.26
CA ALA A 398 -38.17 14.68 15.92
C ALA A 398 -38.03 16.21 15.82
N PRO A 399 -36.92 16.79 16.30
CA PRO A 399 -36.64 18.21 16.13
C PRO A 399 -36.70 18.64 14.66
N GLY A 400 -37.48 19.68 14.40
CA GLY A 400 -37.69 20.22 13.06
C GLY A 400 -38.63 19.42 12.15
N GLY A 401 -39.19 18.31 12.63
CA GLY A 401 -40.19 17.51 11.93
C GLY A 401 -39.67 16.84 10.66
N GLY A 402 -40.56 16.74 9.67
CA GLY A 402 -40.29 16.15 8.35
C GLY A 402 -41.01 14.82 8.14
N HIS A 403 -40.81 14.23 6.97
CA HIS A 403 -41.31 12.91 6.62
C HIS A 403 -40.14 12.00 6.29
N MET A 404 -40.19 10.77 6.76
CA MET A 404 -39.09 9.82 6.61
C MET A 404 -39.58 8.47 6.12
N ILE A 405 -38.77 7.80 5.31
CA ILE A 405 -38.96 6.41 4.90
C ILE A 405 -37.66 5.64 5.12
N THR A 406 -37.77 4.38 5.54
CA THR A 406 -36.63 3.47 5.67
C THR A 406 -36.65 2.45 4.52
N LEU A 407 -35.53 2.34 3.82
CA LEU A 407 -35.23 1.33 2.81
C LEU A 407 -34.25 0.32 3.39
N HIS A 408 -34.15 -0.85 2.75
CA HIS A 408 -33.15 -1.86 3.09
C HIS A 408 -32.36 -2.21 1.83
N ASP A 409 -31.04 -2.16 1.93
CA ASP A 409 -30.15 -2.58 0.85
C ASP A 409 -30.19 -4.12 0.66
N PRO A 410 -29.48 -4.68 -0.35
CA PRO A 410 -29.46 -6.12 -0.60
C PRO A 410 -29.10 -6.97 0.61
N GLU A 411 -28.15 -6.55 1.44
CA GLU A 411 -27.72 -7.21 2.69
C GLU A 411 -28.62 -6.89 3.89
N GLY A 412 -29.53 -5.94 3.75
CA GLY A 412 -30.56 -5.62 4.74
C GLY A 412 -30.16 -4.52 5.72
N PHE A 413 -29.11 -3.73 5.42
CA PHE A 413 -28.85 -2.53 6.19
C PHE A 413 -29.95 -1.49 5.96
N PRO A 414 -30.45 -0.86 7.03
CA PRO A 414 -31.41 0.21 6.91
C PRO A 414 -30.75 1.49 6.36
N ILE A 415 -31.44 2.17 5.46
CA ILE A 415 -31.13 3.52 4.97
C ILE A 415 -32.37 4.36 5.10
N ASN A 416 -32.22 5.58 5.62
CA ASN A 416 -33.35 6.47 5.85
C ASN A 416 -33.30 7.64 4.87
N LEU A 417 -34.44 8.01 4.32
CA LEU A 417 -34.59 9.21 3.49
C LEU A 417 -35.54 10.17 4.18
N ILE A 418 -35.20 11.45 4.23
CA ILE A 418 -36.01 12.48 4.90
C ILE A 418 -36.28 13.67 3.97
N TYR A 419 -37.48 14.22 4.05
CA TYR A 419 -37.85 15.48 3.40
C TYR A 419 -38.60 16.40 4.37
N GLY A 420 -38.40 17.71 4.22
CA GLY A 420 -39.18 18.73 4.92
C GLY A 420 -38.79 18.97 6.39
N GLN A 421 -37.66 18.43 6.85
CA GLN A 421 -37.11 18.80 8.15
C GLN A 421 -36.62 20.26 8.11
N THR A 422 -37.11 21.08 9.03
CA THR A 422 -36.71 22.49 9.09
C THR A 422 -35.28 22.64 9.61
N LYS A 423 -34.48 23.52 9.01
CA LYS A 423 -33.12 23.83 9.51
C LYS A 423 -33.17 24.65 10.81
N LYS A 424 -32.18 24.49 11.68
CA LYS A 424 -31.99 25.37 12.84
C LYS A 424 -31.06 26.53 12.51
N GLN A 425 -31.12 27.58 13.33
CA GLN A 425 -30.06 28.60 13.30
C GLN A 425 -28.74 27.95 13.78
N PRO A 426 -27.64 28.08 13.01
CA PRO A 426 -26.35 27.56 13.43
C PRO A 426 -25.87 28.27 14.70
N GLY A 427 -25.05 27.58 15.48
CA GLY A 427 -24.33 28.16 16.61
C GLY A 427 -23.21 29.11 16.15
N PRO A 428 -22.49 29.73 17.09
CA PRO A 428 -21.30 30.52 16.74
C PRO A 428 -20.25 29.60 16.11
N PHE A 429 -19.79 29.96 14.91
CA PHE A 429 -18.65 29.29 14.27
C PHE A 429 -17.37 29.64 15.03
N PRO A 430 -16.45 28.67 15.25
CA PRO A 430 -15.15 28.97 15.81
C PRO A 430 -14.35 29.92 14.91
N GLU A 431 -13.44 30.70 15.50
CA GLU A 431 -12.59 31.63 14.75
C GLU A 431 -11.64 30.85 13.83
N VAL A 432 -11.51 31.27 12.58
CA VAL A 432 -10.47 30.75 11.67
C VAL A 432 -9.12 31.33 12.11
N LEU A 433 -8.26 30.47 12.63
CA LEU A 433 -6.98 30.91 13.21
C LEU A 433 -6.00 31.32 12.11
N THR A 434 -5.32 32.45 12.31
CA THR A 434 -4.23 32.88 11.42
C THR A 434 -2.95 32.10 11.71
N THR A 435 -2.38 31.44 10.71
CA THR A 435 -1.12 30.69 10.83
C THR A 435 0.08 31.58 10.46
N ASN A 436 1.21 31.40 11.15
CA ASN A 436 2.48 32.03 10.80
C ASN A 436 3.35 31.00 10.07
N TYR A 437 3.91 31.38 8.93
CA TYR A 437 4.91 30.62 8.16
C TYR A 437 6.30 31.25 8.32
N GLU A 438 7.33 30.63 7.74
CA GLU A 438 8.73 31.02 7.90
C GLU A 438 8.98 32.48 7.51
N ASN A 439 8.41 32.88 6.36
CA ASN A 439 8.56 34.21 5.77
C ASN A 439 7.33 35.11 5.97
N GLU A 440 6.16 34.54 6.26
CA GLU A 440 4.91 35.28 6.43
C GLU A 440 4.38 35.10 7.86
N LYS A 441 4.57 36.12 8.70
CA LYS A 441 4.20 36.09 10.13
C LYS A 441 3.16 37.16 10.48
N PRO A 442 1.93 37.06 9.96
CA PRO A 442 0.89 38.08 10.15
C PRO A 442 0.45 38.22 11.61
N ARG A 443 0.67 37.22 12.47
CA ARG A 443 0.39 37.32 13.91
C ARG A 443 1.51 38.08 14.63
N VAL A 444 1.37 39.41 14.73
CA VAL A 444 2.25 40.29 15.52
C VAL A 444 1.66 40.51 16.91
N ALA A 445 2.39 40.10 17.96
CA ALA A 445 1.96 40.19 19.36
C ALA A 445 0.57 39.59 19.67
N ARG A 446 0.11 38.66 18.82
CA ARG A 446 -1.14 37.91 18.97
C ARG A 446 -0.81 36.42 19.09
N PHE A 447 -1.15 35.84 20.24
CA PHE A 447 -0.81 34.46 20.60
C PHE A 447 -2.04 33.57 20.46
N GLN A 448 -1.88 32.38 19.86
CA GLN A 448 -2.91 31.35 19.91
C GLN A 448 -2.97 30.76 21.33
N ARG A 449 -4.18 30.69 21.87
CA ARG A 449 -4.49 30.11 23.18
C ARG A 449 -5.78 29.34 23.04
N PHE A 450 -5.77 28.09 23.46
CA PHE A 450 -6.91 27.20 23.35
C PHE A 450 -7.51 26.98 24.74
N LYS A 451 -8.82 26.72 24.76
CA LYS A 451 -9.52 26.24 25.95
C LYS A 451 -9.75 24.76 25.79
N SER A 452 -9.25 23.96 26.73
CA SER A 452 -9.49 22.51 26.75
C SER A 452 -11.00 22.22 26.82
N GLY A 453 -11.42 21.21 26.08
CA GLY A 453 -12.81 20.77 25.95
C GLY A 453 -12.98 19.81 24.78
N PRO A 454 -14.19 19.28 24.59
CA PRO A 454 -14.49 18.39 23.47
C PRO A 454 -14.38 19.12 22.13
N ALA A 455 -13.93 18.42 21.08
CA ALA A 455 -13.95 18.94 19.71
C ALA A 455 -15.40 19.05 19.23
N ALA A 456 -15.93 20.27 19.18
CA ALA A 456 -17.33 20.49 18.85
C ALA A 456 -17.64 20.00 17.43
N VAL A 457 -18.66 19.15 17.31
CA VAL A 457 -19.11 18.60 16.03
C VAL A 457 -19.86 19.67 15.23
N HIS A 458 -19.52 19.81 13.95
CA HIS A 458 -20.21 20.67 12.99
C HIS A 458 -21.41 19.94 12.37
N LYS A 459 -21.13 18.91 11.55
CA LYS A 459 -22.09 18.09 10.80
C LYS A 459 -21.66 16.62 10.77
N LEU A 460 -22.57 15.74 10.35
CA LEU A 460 -22.22 14.40 9.90
C LEU A 460 -21.63 14.52 8.48
N GLY A 461 -20.49 13.87 8.23
CA GLY A 461 -19.84 13.82 6.92
C GLY A 461 -20.20 12.57 6.15
N HIS A 462 -19.82 11.42 6.71
CA HIS A 462 -20.01 10.13 6.07
C HIS A 462 -20.22 8.99 7.06
N TYR A 463 -20.51 7.82 6.52
CA TYR A 463 -20.44 6.55 7.23
C TYR A 463 -20.01 5.47 6.26
N GLY A 464 -19.69 4.28 6.76
CA GLY A 464 -19.53 3.16 5.85
C GLY A 464 -19.78 1.80 6.42
N LEU A 465 -19.77 0.87 5.50
CA LEU A 465 -20.25 -0.49 5.69
C LEU A 465 -19.19 -1.47 5.21
N CYS A 466 -18.98 -2.50 6.01
CA CYS A 466 -18.32 -3.72 5.61
C CYS A 466 -19.41 -4.69 5.12
N VAL A 467 -19.25 -5.23 3.91
CA VAL A 467 -20.29 -5.97 3.18
C VAL A 467 -19.72 -7.24 2.56
N GLN A 468 -20.52 -8.29 2.44
CA GLN A 468 -20.08 -9.58 1.88
C GLN A 468 -20.12 -9.58 0.34
N ASN A 469 -21.13 -8.93 -0.24
CA ASN A 469 -21.39 -8.83 -1.67
C ASN A 469 -21.26 -7.38 -2.15
N PHE A 470 -20.02 -6.89 -2.11
CA PHE A 470 -19.65 -5.55 -2.53
C PHE A 470 -20.22 -5.13 -3.89
N GLN A 471 -20.20 -6.02 -4.88
CA GLN A 471 -20.71 -5.70 -6.22
C GLN A 471 -22.23 -5.44 -6.22
N ALA A 472 -23.00 -6.23 -5.48
CA ALA A 472 -24.45 -6.04 -5.38
C ALA A 472 -24.79 -4.76 -4.63
N GLU A 473 -24.07 -4.49 -3.54
CA GLU A 473 -24.24 -3.26 -2.76
C GLU A 473 -23.89 -2.02 -3.59
N MET A 474 -22.69 -1.97 -4.16
CA MET A 474 -22.25 -0.86 -5.01
C MET A 474 -23.25 -0.58 -6.14
N GLN A 475 -23.75 -1.62 -6.82
CA GLN A 475 -24.75 -1.45 -7.86
C GLN A 475 -26.09 -0.95 -7.32
N TRP A 476 -26.52 -1.41 -6.15
CA TRP A 476 -27.77 -0.96 -5.56
C TRP A 476 -27.69 0.51 -5.16
N TYR A 477 -26.64 0.95 -4.45
CA TYR A 477 -26.48 2.35 -4.07
C TYR A 477 -26.37 3.28 -5.29
N THR A 478 -25.56 2.93 -6.28
CA THR A 478 -25.29 3.80 -7.44
C THR A 478 -26.38 3.79 -8.50
N ARG A 479 -27.24 2.75 -8.56
CA ARG A 479 -28.43 2.73 -9.42
C ARG A 479 -29.67 3.32 -8.75
N THR A 480 -29.77 3.18 -7.42
CA THR A 480 -30.95 3.62 -6.66
C THR A 480 -30.89 5.11 -6.34
N PHE A 481 -29.70 5.63 -6.02
CA PHE A 481 -29.48 7.02 -5.65
C PHE A 481 -28.51 7.69 -6.61
N ASN A 482 -28.50 9.02 -6.63
CA ASN A 482 -27.44 9.82 -7.25
C ASN A 482 -26.10 9.74 -6.48
N ILE A 483 -25.77 8.58 -5.91
CA ILE A 483 -24.47 8.31 -5.28
C ILE A 483 -23.52 7.85 -6.38
N VAL A 484 -22.32 8.41 -6.41
CA VAL A 484 -21.33 8.18 -7.44
C VAL A 484 -19.94 7.96 -6.83
N PRO A 485 -19.11 7.09 -7.41
CA PRO A 485 -17.75 6.86 -6.92
C PRO A 485 -16.90 8.12 -7.11
N THR A 486 -16.13 8.44 -6.08
CA THR A 486 -14.94 9.27 -6.21
C THR A 486 -13.74 8.35 -6.44
N ASP A 487 -13.62 7.29 -5.63
CA ASP A 487 -12.53 6.32 -5.73
C ASP A 487 -13.02 4.88 -5.59
N PHE A 488 -12.34 3.98 -6.30
CA PHE A 488 -12.35 2.54 -6.08
C PHE A 488 -11.02 2.09 -5.49
N LEU A 489 -11.08 1.10 -4.59
CA LEU A 489 -9.92 0.31 -4.22
C LEU A 489 -10.04 -1.09 -4.77
N TYR A 490 -8.95 -1.62 -5.32
CA TYR A 490 -8.91 -2.95 -5.94
C TYR A 490 -7.80 -3.84 -5.36
N ILE A 491 -7.98 -5.15 -5.51
CA ILE A 491 -6.91 -6.14 -5.32
C ILE A 491 -6.62 -6.85 -6.64
N ASN A 492 -5.40 -7.34 -6.79
CA ASN A 492 -5.05 -8.27 -7.86
C ASN A 492 -5.31 -9.70 -7.39
N THR A 493 -6.22 -10.43 -8.06
CA THR A 493 -6.48 -11.83 -7.72
C THR A 493 -5.30 -12.72 -8.14
N PRO A 494 -5.16 -13.93 -7.56
CA PRO A 494 -4.11 -14.88 -7.98
C PRO A 494 -4.13 -15.20 -9.48
N GLU A 495 -5.29 -15.10 -10.13
CA GLU A 495 -5.49 -15.29 -11.57
C GLU A 495 -5.06 -14.07 -12.42
N GLY A 496 -4.53 -13.01 -11.78
CA GLY A 496 -4.08 -11.79 -12.43
C GLY A 496 -5.21 -10.84 -12.83
N GLN A 497 -6.41 -10.99 -12.26
CA GLN A 497 -7.54 -10.10 -12.52
C GLN A 497 -7.63 -9.00 -11.47
N GLN A 498 -7.90 -7.77 -11.91
CA GLN A 498 -8.22 -6.69 -10.99
C GLN A 498 -9.66 -6.86 -10.49
N LYS A 499 -9.85 -6.86 -9.17
CA LYS A 499 -11.16 -6.94 -8.53
C LYS A 499 -11.34 -5.77 -7.57
N ASP A 500 -12.36 -4.94 -7.84
CA ASP A 500 -12.75 -3.86 -6.93
C ASP A 500 -13.29 -4.46 -5.63
N VAL A 501 -12.81 -3.95 -4.50
CA VAL A 501 -13.14 -4.43 -3.15
C VAL A 501 -13.68 -3.33 -2.24
N ALA A 502 -13.42 -2.05 -2.55
CA ALA A 502 -14.01 -0.93 -1.82
C ALA A 502 -14.32 0.26 -2.74
N ILE A 503 -15.23 1.13 -2.28
CA ILE A 503 -15.64 2.36 -2.95
C ILE A 503 -15.77 3.48 -1.92
N PHE A 504 -15.31 4.68 -2.28
CA PHE A 504 -15.61 5.93 -1.61
C PHE A 504 -16.49 6.75 -2.54
N ALA A 505 -17.67 7.18 -2.08
CA ALA A 505 -18.69 7.74 -2.96
C ALA A 505 -19.34 9.02 -2.39
N HIS A 506 -19.55 10.00 -3.27
CA HIS A 506 -20.22 11.26 -2.97
C HIS A 506 -21.63 11.31 -3.58
N ILE A 507 -22.38 12.37 -3.27
CA ILE A 507 -23.71 12.62 -3.83
C ILE A 507 -23.56 13.56 -5.02
N ASP A 508 -23.92 13.12 -6.22
CA ASP A 508 -23.92 13.94 -7.43
C ASP A 508 -25.11 14.93 -7.40
N ILE A 509 -24.83 16.18 -7.03
CA ILE A 509 -25.74 17.32 -7.11
C ILE A 509 -25.41 18.25 -8.30
N GLY A 510 -24.78 17.70 -9.34
CA GLY A 510 -24.37 18.39 -10.55
C GLY A 510 -23.09 19.24 -10.35
N PRO A 511 -23.08 20.52 -10.75
CA PRO A 511 -21.87 21.34 -10.74
C PRO A 511 -21.47 21.83 -9.35
N SER A 512 -22.36 21.69 -8.35
CA SER A 512 -22.07 22.09 -6.97
C SER A 512 -21.18 21.07 -6.27
N TYR A 513 -20.36 21.56 -5.34
CA TYR A 513 -19.39 20.75 -4.62
C TYR A 513 -20.02 20.06 -3.39
N THR A 514 -19.59 18.82 -3.15
CA THR A 514 -19.92 18.01 -1.97
C THR A 514 -18.66 17.42 -1.36
N ASP A 515 -18.74 16.93 -0.12
CA ASP A 515 -17.65 16.20 0.51
C ASP A 515 -17.19 15.04 -0.41
N HIS A 516 -15.88 14.82 -0.48
CA HIS A 516 -15.25 13.74 -1.24
C HIS A 516 -15.98 12.41 -1.19
N HIS A 517 -16.51 12.07 -0.02
CA HIS A 517 -17.43 10.95 0.14
C HIS A 517 -18.43 11.22 1.27
N THR A 518 -19.61 10.63 1.12
CA THR A 518 -20.69 10.58 2.12
C THR A 518 -21.01 9.14 2.54
N ILE A 519 -20.58 8.17 1.72
CA ILE A 519 -20.63 6.75 2.03
C ILE A 519 -19.37 6.06 1.52
N PHE A 520 -18.88 5.07 2.27
CA PHE A 520 -17.91 4.11 1.76
C PHE A 520 -18.41 2.68 1.99
N LEU A 521 -18.05 1.76 1.07
CA LEU A 521 -18.34 0.33 1.21
C LEU A 521 -17.04 -0.43 1.03
N SER A 522 -16.82 -1.47 1.82
CA SER A 522 -15.66 -2.36 1.71
C SER A 522 -16.07 -3.82 1.83
N THR A 523 -15.45 -4.69 1.02
CA THR A 523 -15.67 -6.14 1.09
C THR A 523 -15.13 -6.69 2.41
N ASN A 524 -15.91 -7.50 3.12
CA ASN A 524 -15.50 -8.13 4.36
C ASN A 524 -16.13 -9.53 4.53
N PRO A 525 -15.50 -10.46 5.27
CA PRO A 525 -16.12 -11.72 5.67
C PRO A 525 -17.48 -11.60 6.36
N THR A 526 -17.79 -10.47 7.01
CA THR A 526 -19.07 -10.21 7.69
C THR A 526 -19.67 -8.87 7.27
N SER A 527 -21.00 -8.80 7.32
CA SER A 527 -21.75 -7.56 7.09
C SER A 527 -21.91 -6.79 8.40
N HIS A 528 -21.31 -5.61 8.51
CA HIS A 528 -21.51 -4.72 9.66
C HIS A 528 -21.31 -3.24 9.29
N VAL A 529 -21.83 -2.34 10.13
CA VAL A 529 -21.48 -0.92 10.04
C VAL A 529 -20.06 -0.74 10.53
N HIS A 530 -19.22 -0.09 9.73
CA HIS A 530 -17.83 0.13 10.06
C HIS A 530 -17.70 1.34 10.99
N HIS A 531 -17.98 2.56 10.50
CA HIS A 531 -17.98 3.77 11.32
C HIS A 531 -18.98 4.82 10.83
N CYS A 532 -19.16 5.87 11.63
CA CYS A 532 -19.76 7.14 11.21
C CYS A 532 -18.85 8.31 11.62
N SER A 533 -18.80 9.35 10.78
CA SER A 533 -17.76 10.37 10.83
C SER A 533 -18.30 11.79 10.86
N PHE A 534 -17.78 12.60 11.78
CA PHE A 534 -18.30 13.91 12.14
C PHE A 534 -17.25 15.00 11.97
N GLU A 535 -17.63 16.06 11.26
CA GLU A 535 -16.71 17.14 10.94
C GLU A 535 -16.47 18.02 12.16
N VAL A 536 -15.20 18.38 12.40
CA VAL A 536 -14.77 19.37 13.40
C VAL A 536 -14.00 20.50 12.72
N HIS A 537 -13.78 21.60 13.45
CA HIS A 537 -13.38 22.88 12.86
C HIS A 537 -12.02 22.88 12.14
N ASP A 538 -10.97 22.37 12.78
CA ASP A 538 -9.61 22.38 12.23
C ASP A 538 -8.70 21.34 12.93
N PHE A 539 -7.46 21.27 12.46
CA PHE A 539 -6.43 20.36 12.97
C PHE A 539 -6.14 20.55 14.47
N ASP A 540 -6.05 21.80 14.95
CA ASP A 540 -5.79 22.07 16.37
C ASP A 540 -6.97 21.59 17.22
N THR A 541 -8.21 21.85 16.78
CA THR A 541 -9.44 21.41 17.44
C THR A 541 -9.52 19.89 17.52
N GLN A 542 -9.20 19.18 16.43
CA GLN A 542 -9.22 17.72 16.40
C GLN A 542 -8.19 17.12 17.37
N ASN A 543 -6.94 17.60 17.36
CA ASN A 543 -5.91 17.11 18.29
C ASN A 543 -6.25 17.39 19.76
N LEU A 544 -6.80 18.58 20.06
CA LEU A 544 -7.26 18.88 21.42
C LEU A 544 -8.44 18.01 21.84
N GLY A 545 -9.32 17.67 20.89
CA GLY A 545 -10.39 16.68 21.08
C GLY A 545 -9.86 15.28 21.39
N HIS A 546 -8.83 14.84 20.65
CA HIS A 546 -8.13 13.58 20.88
C HIS A 546 -7.57 13.52 22.30
N GLU A 547 -6.82 14.55 22.72
CA GLU A 547 -6.27 14.63 24.08
C GLU A 547 -7.38 14.64 25.15
N TRP A 548 -8.48 15.36 24.89
CA TRP A 548 -9.63 15.41 25.80
C TRP A 548 -10.26 14.02 26.00
N LEU A 549 -10.51 13.28 24.91
CA LEU A 549 -11.08 11.94 24.97
C LEU A 549 -10.12 10.94 25.63
N ALA A 550 -8.81 11.04 25.35
CA ALA A 550 -7.79 10.21 25.98
C ALA A 550 -7.72 10.45 27.50
N GLN A 551 -7.75 11.71 27.95
CA GLN A 551 -7.74 12.06 29.38
C GLN A 551 -8.98 11.55 30.13
N LYS A 552 -10.10 11.39 29.42
CA LYS A 552 -11.35 10.81 29.95
C LYS A 552 -11.31 9.28 30.01
N GLY A 553 -10.29 8.65 29.42
CA GLY A 553 -10.13 7.20 29.40
C GLY A 553 -10.96 6.50 28.33
N TYR A 554 -11.44 7.21 27.30
CA TYR A 554 -12.05 6.56 26.14
C TYR A 554 -11.00 5.79 25.34
N LYS A 555 -11.43 4.82 24.54
CA LYS A 555 -10.54 3.93 23.79
C LYS A 555 -10.41 4.42 22.35
N SER A 556 -9.23 4.93 22.01
CA SER A 556 -8.87 5.24 20.62
C SER A 556 -8.82 3.97 19.78
N VAL A 557 -9.25 4.09 18.54
CA VAL A 557 -9.22 3.05 17.52
C VAL A 557 -7.98 3.23 16.64
N TRP A 558 -7.87 4.39 15.99
CA TRP A 558 -6.81 4.73 15.07
C TRP A 558 -6.75 6.26 14.91
N GLY A 559 -5.55 6.83 14.80
CA GLY A 559 -5.33 8.27 14.69
C GLY A 559 -4.57 8.87 15.87
N VAL A 560 -4.30 10.18 15.85
CA VAL A 560 -4.64 11.13 14.78
C VAL A 560 -3.79 10.90 13.52
N GLY A 561 -4.39 11.02 12.34
CA GLY A 561 -3.68 10.89 11.06
C GLY A 561 -4.32 11.72 9.93
N ARG A 562 -3.82 11.53 8.71
CA ARG A 562 -4.40 12.08 7.48
C ARG A 562 -4.59 11.00 6.44
N HIS A 563 -5.79 10.92 5.88
CA HIS A 563 -6.12 10.01 4.80
C HIS A 563 -5.49 10.40 3.47
N ILE A 564 -5.19 9.40 2.65
CA ILE A 564 -4.87 9.61 1.24
C ILE A 564 -6.14 9.99 0.47
N LEU A 565 -7.24 9.26 0.70
CA LEU A 565 -8.51 9.45 0.02
C LEU A 565 -9.28 10.61 0.66
N GLY A 566 -9.61 11.63 -0.14
CA GLY A 566 -10.27 12.86 0.33
C GLY A 566 -9.47 13.74 1.27
N SER A 567 -8.19 13.45 1.48
CA SER A 567 -7.23 14.22 2.30
C SER A 567 -7.65 14.49 3.75
N GLN A 568 -8.71 13.86 4.25
CA GLN A 568 -9.29 14.15 5.56
C GLN A 568 -8.31 13.84 6.70
N LEU A 569 -8.23 14.74 7.67
CA LEU A 569 -7.70 14.38 8.99
C LEU A 569 -8.66 13.41 9.64
N PHE A 570 -8.16 12.40 10.35
CA PHE A 570 -8.99 11.40 11.02
C PHE A 570 -8.58 11.18 12.48
N ASP A 571 -9.56 10.85 13.31
CA ASP A 571 -9.39 10.41 14.70
C ASP A 571 -10.55 9.51 15.12
N TYR A 572 -10.29 8.20 15.18
CA TYR A 572 -11.29 7.16 15.42
C TYR A 572 -11.35 6.75 16.89
N TRP A 573 -12.56 6.54 17.40
CA TRP A 573 -12.85 6.14 18.78
C TRP A 573 -13.91 5.05 18.84
N TRP A 574 -13.82 4.22 19.87
CA TRP A 574 -14.93 3.32 20.25
C TRP A 574 -15.94 4.07 21.11
N ASP A 575 -17.21 4.02 20.73
CA ASP A 575 -18.30 4.45 21.61
C ASP A 575 -18.55 3.44 22.74
N THR A 576 -19.47 3.77 23.65
CA THR A 576 -19.78 2.95 24.85
C THR A 576 -20.37 1.58 24.54
N THR A 577 -20.77 1.33 23.30
CA THR A 577 -21.34 0.05 22.82
C THR A 577 -20.47 -0.63 21.77
N GLY A 578 -19.28 -0.09 21.48
CA GLY A 578 -18.37 -0.59 20.47
C GLY A 578 -18.85 -0.34 19.04
N ASN A 579 -19.52 0.79 18.76
CA ASN A 579 -19.53 1.33 17.40
C ASN A 579 -18.30 2.22 17.22
N MET A 580 -17.70 2.19 16.03
CA MET A 580 -16.62 3.11 15.71
C MET A 580 -17.21 4.47 15.29
N ILE A 581 -16.63 5.54 15.81
CA ILE A 581 -17.00 6.90 15.48
C ILE A 581 -15.73 7.71 15.21
N GLU A 582 -15.81 8.64 14.27
CA GLU A 582 -14.67 9.40 13.79
C GLU A 582 -14.90 10.90 13.92
N HIS A 583 -13.87 11.63 14.34
CA HIS A 583 -13.73 13.05 14.04
C HIS A 583 -12.92 13.22 12.76
N TYR A 584 -13.41 14.04 11.85
CA TYR A 584 -12.65 14.45 10.67
C TYR A 584 -12.61 15.96 10.50
N ALA A 585 -11.58 16.45 9.79
CA ALA A 585 -11.46 17.84 9.37
C ALA A 585 -10.69 17.91 8.05
N ASP A 586 -10.72 19.07 7.38
CA ASP A 586 -9.87 19.36 6.22
C ASP A 586 -10.03 18.36 5.05
N GLY A 587 -11.28 18.05 4.71
CA GLY A 587 -11.62 17.16 3.61
C GLY A 587 -11.78 17.85 2.26
N ASP A 588 -11.43 17.15 1.19
CA ASP A 588 -11.58 17.63 -0.17
C ASP A 588 -13.05 17.69 -0.62
N LEU A 589 -13.34 18.60 -1.55
CA LEU A 589 -14.65 18.76 -2.15
C LEU A 589 -14.63 18.34 -3.63
N VAL A 590 -15.68 17.64 -4.07
CA VAL A 590 -15.82 17.05 -5.41
C VAL A 590 -17.18 17.35 -6.02
N ASN A 591 -17.27 17.23 -7.35
CA ASN A 591 -18.50 17.43 -8.14
C ASN A 591 -18.50 16.54 -9.39
N GLU A 592 -19.47 16.73 -10.29
CA GLU A 592 -19.62 15.91 -11.50
C GLU A 592 -18.44 15.98 -12.51
N GLU A 593 -17.55 16.96 -12.38
CA GLU A 593 -16.33 17.10 -13.20
C GLU A 593 -15.13 16.34 -12.60
N THR A 594 -15.25 15.85 -11.37
CA THR A 594 -14.21 15.07 -10.71
C THR A 594 -14.16 13.66 -11.32
N PRO A 595 -13.00 13.20 -11.83
CA PRO A 595 -12.88 11.86 -12.38
C PRO A 595 -12.92 10.80 -11.28
N VAL A 596 -13.36 9.60 -11.64
CA VAL A 596 -13.29 8.42 -10.78
C VAL A 596 -11.85 7.90 -10.76
N GLY A 597 -11.28 7.68 -9.57
CA GLY A 597 -9.96 7.11 -9.36
C GLY A 597 -9.97 5.62 -9.01
N TRP A 598 -8.89 4.89 -9.33
CA TRP A 598 -8.64 3.52 -8.86
C TRP A 598 -7.28 3.45 -8.16
N GLY A 599 -7.27 2.99 -6.92
CA GLY A 599 -6.07 2.70 -6.13
C GLY A 599 -5.99 1.23 -5.72
N GLU A 600 -4.79 0.73 -5.46
CA GLU A 600 -4.63 -0.60 -4.86
C GLU A 600 -5.04 -0.55 -3.37
N ALA A 601 -5.77 -1.57 -2.92
CA ALA A 601 -6.18 -1.69 -1.52
C ALA A 601 -4.97 -2.13 -0.67
N GLY A 602 -4.72 -1.42 0.43
CA GLY A 602 -3.75 -1.82 1.44
C GLY A 602 -3.64 -0.80 2.57
N ASP A 603 -2.96 -1.14 3.66
CA ASP A 603 -2.78 -0.21 4.79
C ASP A 603 -2.11 1.11 4.33
N GLU A 604 -1.15 1.00 3.40
CA GLU A 604 -0.46 2.14 2.78
C GLU A 604 -1.37 3.01 1.89
N SER A 605 -2.53 2.52 1.46
CA SER A 605 -3.49 3.29 0.67
C SER A 605 -4.43 4.13 1.53
N LEU A 606 -4.39 3.98 2.86
CA LEU A 606 -5.34 4.62 3.76
C LEU A 606 -4.82 5.92 4.38
N ALA A 607 -3.51 6.06 4.64
CA ALA A 607 -2.99 7.23 5.34
C ALA A 607 -1.69 7.79 4.74
N VAL A 608 -1.64 9.12 4.58
CA VAL A 608 -0.42 9.87 4.23
C VAL A 608 0.55 9.88 5.41
N TRP A 609 0.02 10.05 6.62
CA TRP A 609 0.75 9.96 7.88
C TRP A 609 -0.23 9.66 9.02
N GLY A 610 0.27 9.06 10.09
CA GLY A 610 -0.50 8.63 11.24
C GLY A 610 0.16 7.42 11.91
N PRO A 611 -0.42 6.89 13.00
CA PRO A 611 -0.03 5.58 13.50
C PRO A 611 -0.35 4.48 12.48
N GLU A 612 0.32 3.33 12.60
CA GLU A 612 0.04 2.14 11.79
C GLU A 612 -1.45 1.76 11.89
N VAL A 613 -2.04 1.36 10.76
CA VAL A 613 -3.42 0.88 10.71
C VAL A 613 -3.53 -0.39 11.56
N PRO A 614 -4.42 -0.45 12.56
CA PRO A 614 -4.63 -1.67 13.31
C PRO A 614 -5.15 -2.78 12.38
N LYS A 615 -4.59 -3.99 12.48
CA LYS A 615 -5.00 -5.14 11.62
C LYS A 615 -6.49 -5.47 11.67
N TRP A 616 -7.15 -5.15 12.77
CA TRP A 616 -8.58 -5.37 13.01
C TRP A 616 -9.44 -4.17 12.59
N PHE A 617 -8.88 -3.12 11.99
CA PHE A 617 -9.60 -1.88 11.72
C PHE A 617 -10.86 -2.12 10.88
N LEU A 618 -10.76 -2.98 9.87
CA LEU A 618 -11.88 -3.35 9.01
C LEU A 618 -12.70 -4.56 9.53
N ASP A 619 -12.31 -5.21 10.64
CA ASP A 619 -12.84 -6.52 11.11
C ASP A 619 -14.15 -6.44 11.91
#